data_AF-A0A5N8HFV7-F1
#
_entry.id   AF-A0A5N8HFV7-F1
#
_cell.length_a   1.000
_cell.length_b   1.000
_cell.length_c   1.000
_cell.angle_alpha   90.00
_cell.angle_beta   90.00
_cell.angle_gamma   90.00
#
_symmetry.space_group_name_H-M   'P 1'
#
loop_
_entity.id
_entity.type
_entity.pdbx_description
1 polymer ?
#
loop_
_entity_poly.entity_id
_entity_poly.type
_entity_poly.pdbx_seq_one_letter_code
_entity_poly.pdbx_strand_id
1 'polypeptide(L)'
;MKPSIVAKLEALHERHEEVQALLGDAQTIADQERFRALSREYAQLSDVSRCFTDWQQVQEDIETAQMMLDDPEMREMAQDELREAKEKSEQLEQQLQVLLL
;
A
#
# COMPACT_ATOMS: atom_id res chain seq x y z
N MET A 1 0.19 3.06 12.92
CA MET A 1 1.24 2.02 12.80
C MET A 1 2.61 2.43 13.41
N LYS A 2 3.49 1.49 13.81
CA LYS A 2 4.87 1.81 14.24
C LYS A 2 5.76 2.19 13.03
N PRO A 3 6.67 3.18 13.13
CA PRO A 3 7.54 3.58 12.01
C PRO A 3 8.39 2.43 11.45
N SER A 4 8.82 1.51 12.31
CA SER A 4 9.62 0.34 11.89
C SER A 4 8.82 -0.69 11.09
N ILE A 5 7.49 -0.72 11.21
CA ILE A 5 6.63 -1.59 10.41
C ILE A 5 6.40 -0.93 9.04
N VAL A 6 6.16 0.38 9.02
CA VAL A 6 6.01 1.14 7.77
C VAL A 6 7.26 0.98 6.90
N ALA A 7 8.46 1.18 7.45
CA ALA A 7 9.72 1.00 6.71
C ALA A 7 9.90 -0.43 6.14
N LYS A 8 9.34 -1.45 6.81
CA LYS A 8 9.36 -2.82 6.28
C LYS A 8 8.38 -2.99 5.13
N LEU A 9 7.18 -2.42 5.24
CA LEU A 9 6.16 -2.47 4.18
C LEU A 9 6.64 -1.71 2.94
N GLU A 10 7.28 -0.56 3.11
CA GLU A 10 7.95 0.18 2.03
C GLU A 10 8.98 -0.69 1.32
N ALA A 11 9.87 -1.35 2.06
CA ALA A 11 10.87 -2.24 1.46
C ALA A 11 10.24 -3.43 0.69
N LEU A 12 9.14 -3.99 1.20
CA LEU A 12 8.40 -5.07 0.51
C LEU A 12 7.70 -4.56 -0.76
N HIS A 13 7.15 -3.34 -0.71
CA HIS A 13 6.52 -2.69 -1.85
C HIS A 13 7.55 -2.34 -2.93
N GLU A 14 8.67 -1.71 -2.57
CA GLU A 14 9.79 -1.45 -3.49
C GLU A 14 10.28 -2.74 -4.16
N ARG A 15 10.39 -3.83 -3.39
CA ARG A 15 10.77 -5.14 -3.94
C ARG A 15 9.71 -5.67 -4.91
N HIS A 16 8.43 -5.49 -4.61
CA HIS A 16 7.34 -5.89 -5.50
C HIS A 16 7.42 -5.15 -6.85
N GLU A 17 7.65 -3.84 -6.83
CA GLU A 17 7.84 -3.02 -8.03
C GLU A 17 9.10 -3.43 -8.81
N GLU A 18 10.21 -3.70 -8.12
CA GLU A 18 11.45 -4.18 -8.73
C GLU A 18 11.22 -5.51 -9.45
N VAL A 19 10.58 -6.47 -8.79
CA VAL A 19 10.25 -7.78 -9.37
C VAL A 19 9.31 -7.62 -10.56
N GLN A 20 8.34 -6.72 -10.49
CA GLN A 20 7.45 -6.39 -11.61
C GLN A 20 8.24 -5.90 -12.83
N ALA A 21 9.18 -4.98 -12.62
CA ALA A 21 10.04 -4.46 -13.68
C ALA A 21 10.93 -5.56 -14.28
N LEU A 22 11.51 -6.42 -13.43
CA LEU A 22 12.33 -7.55 -13.87
C LEU A 22 11.53 -8.58 -14.68
N LEU A 23 10.27 -8.83 -14.33
CA LEU A 23 9.39 -9.72 -15.09
C LEU A 23 9.04 -9.18 -16.50
N GLY A 24 9.11 -7.86 -16.69
CA GLY A 24 8.97 -7.21 -17.99
C GLY A 24 10.24 -7.18 -18.84
N ASP A 25 11.39 -7.54 -18.26
CA ASP A 25 12.68 -7.52 -18.96
C ASP A 25 12.85 -8.71 -19.91
N ALA A 26 13.37 -8.45 -21.12
CA ALA A 26 13.52 -9.44 -22.17
C ALA A 26 14.51 -10.57 -21.80
N GLN A 27 15.54 -10.28 -21.00
CA GLN A 27 16.50 -11.31 -20.56
C GLN A 27 15.85 -12.23 -19.53
N THR A 28 15.04 -11.69 -18.62
CA THR A 28 14.26 -12.49 -17.67
C THR A 28 13.23 -13.36 -18.39
N ILE A 29 12.51 -12.83 -19.38
CA ILE A 29 11.51 -13.59 -20.15
C ILE A 29 12.16 -14.75 -20.91
N ALA A 30 13.38 -14.56 -21.43
CA ALA A 30 14.13 -15.60 -22.11
C ALA A 30 14.64 -16.71 -21.16
N ASP A 31 14.80 -16.42 -19.87
CA ASP A 31 15.20 -17.37 -18.84
C ASP A 31 13.98 -17.90 -18.06
N GLN A 32 13.51 -19.08 -18.45
CA GLN A 32 12.30 -19.66 -17.89
C GLN A 32 12.41 -20.02 -16.39
N GLU A 33 13.60 -20.31 -15.89
CA GLU A 33 13.80 -20.62 -14.46
C GLU A 33 13.70 -19.34 -13.63
N ARG A 34 14.41 -18.29 -14.07
CA ARG A 34 14.38 -16.97 -13.44
C ARG A 34 12.99 -16.36 -13.48
N PHE A 35 12.30 -16.44 -14.62
CA PHE A 35 10.93 -15.94 -14.77
C PHE A 35 9.96 -16.61 -13.79
N ARG A 36 10.03 -17.94 -13.64
CA ARG A 36 9.19 -18.68 -12.68
C ARG A 36 9.48 -18.32 -11.23
N ALA A 37 10.76 -18.12 -10.89
CA ALA A 37 11.15 -17.72 -9.54
C ALA A 37 10.60 -16.33 -9.19
N LEU A 38 10.83 -15.35 -10.06
CA LEU A 38 10.34 -13.97 -9.90
C LEU A 38 8.81 -13.91 -9.91
N SER A 39 8.13 -14.72 -10.73
CA SER A 39 6.66 -14.76 -10.76
C SER A 39 6.06 -15.22 -9.43
N ARG A 40 6.71 -16.19 -8.76
CA ARG A 40 6.29 -16.64 -7.43
C ARG A 40 6.53 -15.57 -6.37
N GLU A 41 7.68 -14.91 -6.41
CA GLU A 41 8.01 -13.81 -5.51
C GLU A 41 7.02 -12.64 -5.68
N TYR A 42 6.73 -12.25 -6.93
CA TYR A 42 5.73 -11.24 -7.25
C TYR A 42 4.37 -11.58 -6.64
N ALA A 43 3.90 -12.82 -6.83
CA ALA A 43 2.62 -13.26 -6.28
C ALA A 43 2.59 -13.22 -4.74
N GLN A 44 3.69 -13.58 -4.08
CA GLN A 44 3.81 -13.52 -2.61
C GLN A 44 3.76 -12.08 -2.08
N LEU A 45 4.34 -11.13 -2.82
CA LEU A 45 4.39 -9.73 -2.43
C LEU A 45 3.16 -8.92 -2.87
N SER A 46 2.34 -9.45 -3.79
CA SER A 46 1.25 -8.70 -4.42
C SER A 46 0.17 -8.27 -3.42
N ASP A 47 -0.23 -9.16 -2.51
CA ASP A 47 -1.30 -8.86 -1.54
C ASP A 47 -0.85 -7.80 -0.52
N VAL A 48 0.38 -7.93 0.01
CA VAL A 48 0.94 -6.95 0.95
C VAL A 48 1.21 -5.60 0.28
N SER A 49 1.75 -5.63 -0.95
CA SER A 49 2.01 -4.42 -1.75
C SER A 49 0.72 -3.67 -2.03
N ARG A 50 -0.32 -4.36 -2.52
CA ARG A 50 -1.62 -3.76 -2.79
C ARG A 50 -2.28 -3.18 -1.53
N CYS A 51 -2.30 -3.95 -0.45
CA CYS A 51 -2.88 -3.49 0.81
C CYS A 51 -2.12 -2.26 1.37
N PHE A 52 -0.81 -2.19 1.14
CA PHE A 52 0.01 -1.06 1.57
C PHE A 52 -0.28 0.19 0.73
N THR A 53 -0.39 0.05 -0.61
CA THR A 53 -0.80 1.15 -1.48
C THR A 53 -2.19 1.67 -1.13
N ASP A 54 -3.15 0.78 -0.85
CA ASP A 54 -4.50 1.18 -0.41
C ASP A 54 -4.44 1.96 0.92
N TRP A 55 -3.58 1.55 1.85
CA TRP A 55 -3.38 2.26 3.12
C TRP A 55 -2.75 3.64 2.92
N GLN A 56 -1.73 3.75 2.04
CA GLN A 56 -1.09 5.03 1.70
C GLN A 56 -2.10 6.01 1.10
N GLN A 57 -2.94 5.55 0.15
CA GLN A 57 -3.98 6.40 -0.43
C GLN A 57 -4.95 6.92 0.65
N VAL A 58 -5.34 6.06 1.59
CA VAL A 58 -6.21 6.49 2.70
C VAL A 58 -5.50 7.49 3.62
N GLN A 59 -4.18 7.43 3.79
CA GLN A 59 -3.46 8.47 4.53
C GLN A 59 -3.53 9.82 3.79
N GLU A 60 -3.37 9.83 2.48
CA GLU A 60 -3.52 11.04 1.66
C GLU A 60 -4.94 11.61 1.71
N ASP A 61 -5.96 10.73 1.68
CA ASP A 61 -7.36 11.13 1.83
C ASP A 61 -7.60 11.78 3.20
N ILE A 62 -7.02 11.22 4.27
CA ILE A 62 -7.07 11.79 5.62
C ILE A 62 -6.43 13.17 5.67
N GLU A 63 -5.24 13.35 5.08
CA GLU A 63 -4.57 14.64 5.01
C GLU A 63 -5.40 15.67 4.23
N THR A 64 -5.98 15.25 3.11
CA THR A 64 -6.86 16.09 2.28
C THR A 64 -8.10 16.53 3.05
N ALA A 65 -8.79 15.60 3.72
CA ALA A 65 -9.93 15.90 4.57
C ALA A 65 -9.56 16.83 5.74
N GLN A 66 -8.37 16.69 6.33
CA GLN A 66 -7.89 17.60 7.37
C GLN A 66 -7.71 19.03 6.86
N MET A 67 -7.16 19.21 5.66
CA MET A 67 -7.03 20.54 5.05
C MET A 67 -8.39 21.19 4.77
N MET A 68 -9.43 20.39 4.47
CA MET A 68 -10.80 20.90 4.24
C MET A 68 -11.52 21.35 5.52
N LEU A 69 -11.06 20.95 6.71
CA LEU A 69 -11.67 21.35 7.99
C LEU A 69 -11.54 22.85 8.28
N ASP A 70 -10.58 23.52 7.64
CA ASP A 70 -10.35 24.95 7.78
C ASP A 70 -11.40 25.79 7.05
N ASP A 71 -12.16 25.20 6.11
CA ASP A 71 -13.30 25.83 5.45
C ASP A 71 -14.60 25.53 6.24
N PRO A 72 -15.26 26.55 6.83
CA PRO A 72 -16.50 26.37 7.57
C PRO A 72 -17.65 25.75 6.76
N GLU A 73 -17.68 25.96 5.44
CA GLU A 73 -18.74 25.42 4.58
C GLU A 73 -18.53 23.93 4.30
N MET A 74 -17.27 23.47 4.27
CA MET A 74 -16.92 22.07 4.02
C MET A 74 -16.70 21.25 5.31
N ARG A 75 -16.64 21.91 6.47
CA ARG A 75 -16.24 21.29 7.74
C ARG A 75 -17.05 20.07 8.15
N GLU A 76 -18.37 20.08 7.97
CA GLU A 76 -19.24 18.95 8.34
C GLU A 76 -18.97 17.73 7.47
N MET A 77 -18.87 17.94 6.15
CA MET A 77 -18.51 16.90 5.17
C MET A 77 -17.12 16.34 5.43
N ALA A 78 -16.15 17.23 5.65
CA ALA A 78 -14.77 16.84 5.94
C ALA A 78 -14.64 16.02 7.24
N GLN A 79 -15.49 16.27 8.25
CA GLN A 79 -15.51 15.47 9.48
C GLN A 79 -16.00 14.05 9.25
N ASP A 80 -17.06 13.88 8.44
CA ASP A 80 -17.58 12.56 8.09
C ASP A 80 -16.58 11.78 7.23
N GLU A 81 -15.99 12.41 6.20
CA GLU A 81 -14.94 11.80 5.38
C GLU A 81 -13.72 11.39 6.21
N LEU A 82 -13.28 12.26 7.12
CA LEU A 82 -12.15 11.96 8.02
C LEU A 82 -12.46 10.76 8.92
N ARG A 83 -13.70 10.63 9.41
CA ARG A 83 -14.11 9.48 10.24
C ARG A 83 -14.03 8.20 9.42
N GLU A 84 -14.64 8.18 8.24
CA GLU A 84 -14.66 6.99 7.36
C GLU A 84 -13.25 6.59 6.93
N ALA A 85 -12.41 7.56 6.56
CA ALA A 85 -11.03 7.31 6.15
C ALA A 85 -10.18 6.77 7.31
N LYS A 86 -10.38 7.27 8.53
CA LYS A 86 -9.70 6.72 9.73
C LYS A 86 -10.12 5.29 10.05
N GLU A 87 -11.42 4.97 9.99
CA GLU A 87 -11.90 3.61 10.19
C GLU A 87 -11.32 2.64 9.14
N LYS A 88 -11.30 3.06 7.87
CA LYS A 88 -10.68 2.28 6.79
C LYS A 88 -9.17 2.12 6.99
N SER A 89 -8.48 3.16 7.43
CA SER A 89 -7.05 3.10 7.76
C SER A 89 -6.76 2.05 8.82
N GLU A 90 -7.52 2.03 9.92
CA GLU A 90 -7.36 1.05 11.00
C GLU A 90 -7.58 -0.39 10.51
N GLN A 91 -8.58 -0.61 9.66
CA GLN A 91 -8.83 -1.92 9.05
C GLN A 91 -7.67 -2.39 8.18
N LEU A 92 -7.13 -1.49 7.34
CA LEU A 92 -5.97 -1.79 6.49
C LEU A 92 -4.71 -2.03 7.33
N GLU A 93 -4.50 -1.27 8.40
CA GLU A 93 -3.37 -1.50 9.32
C GLU A 93 -3.42 -2.91 9.95
N GLN A 94 -4.62 -3.40 10.31
CA GLN A 94 -4.79 -4.76 10.83
C GLN A 94 -4.53 -5.82 9.76
N GLN A 95 -5.05 -5.60 8.54
CA GLN A 95 -4.80 -6.51 7.42
C GLN A 95 -3.30 -6.61 7.08
N LEU A 96 -2.60 -5.48 7.04
CA LEU A 96 -1.15 -5.43 6.85
C LEU A 96 -0.39 -6.19 7.93
N GLN A 97 -0.81 -6.09 9.19
CA GLN A 97 -0.20 -6.87 10.27
C GLN A 97 -0.40 -8.38 10.08
N VAL A 98 -1.58 -8.81 9.61
CA VAL A 98 -1.85 -10.22 9.32
C VAL A 98 -1.02 -10.73 8.15
N LEU A 99 -0.85 -9.92 7.10
CA LEU A 99 -0.04 -10.28 5.92
C LEU A 99 1.47 -10.37 6.23
N LEU A 100 1.92 -9.83 7.36
CA LEU A 100 3.30 -9.89 7.83
C LEU A 100 3.62 -11.08 8.75
N LEU A 101 2.62 -11.90 9.13
CA LEU A 101 2.75 -13.07 10.01
C LEU A 101 2.98 -14.36 9.20
#